data_AF-A0A2N5W2C0-F1
#
_entry.id   AF-A0A2N5W2C0-F1
#
_cell.length_a   1.000
_cell.length_b   1.000
_cell.length_c   1.000
_cell.angle_alpha   90.00
_cell.angle_beta   90.00
_cell.angle_gamma   90.00
#
_symmetry.space_group_name_H-M   'P 1'
#
loop_
_entity.id
_entity.type
_entity.pdbx_description
1 polymer ?
#
loop_
_entity_poly.entity_id
_entity_poly.type
_entity_poly.pdbx_seq_one_letter_code
_entity_poly.pdbx_strand_id
1 'polypeptide(L)'
;MKLSNSLPAVLPLLAGYVLDSVTGGTYDSHLNSVDTDLVELDYKISELQWLSRINGHYDVHQLCESARDSLQKAQSAWQNVASSYGDKPWLASDSAYKASVEEHWYSCGTKLEMIYGHPDVLPESGGHPSYYEPVQSCKETYEICQSSIKHIWNWQAPKPVPSGSYYKRQTKARRDSGSTELSQCPSGETACPISPHSTGFECIDVQSELTSCGGCVSKHEGENCMDIVGAAGVGCHLGKCVSSQFCIIRMNG
;
A
#
# COMPACT_ATOMS: atom_id res chain seq x y z
N MET A 1 -19.61 -40.90 41.21
CA MET A 1 -19.73 -41.53 39.88
C MET A 1 -18.79 -40.79 38.93
N LYS A 2 -17.73 -41.47 38.46
CA LYS A 2 -16.86 -41.01 37.37
C LYS A 2 -17.49 -41.48 36.05
N LEU A 3 -17.53 -40.59 35.05
CA LEU A 3 -17.55 -40.84 33.60
C LEU A 3 -17.25 -39.46 32.97
N SER A 4 -16.00 -39.11 32.64
CA SER A 4 -15.30 -39.46 31.39
C SER A 4 -16.12 -39.13 30.15
N ASN A 5 -15.80 -38.01 29.50
CA ASN A 5 -15.83 -37.92 28.03
C ASN A 5 -14.70 -37.01 27.56
N SER A 6 -13.80 -37.66 26.86
CA SER A 6 -12.59 -37.22 26.17
C SER A 6 -12.92 -36.51 24.85
N LEU A 7 -12.28 -35.37 24.61
CA LEU A 7 -12.17 -34.71 23.31
C LEU A 7 -10.75 -34.94 22.75
N PRO A 8 -10.60 -35.48 21.54
CA PRO A 8 -9.33 -35.45 20.82
C PRO A 8 -9.45 -34.59 19.54
N ALA A 9 -8.52 -33.66 19.34
CA ALA A 9 -8.06 -33.13 18.04
C ALA A 9 -6.98 -32.06 18.31
N VAL A 10 -5.71 -32.44 18.39
CA VAL A 10 -4.72 -32.31 17.30
C VAL A 10 -4.72 -30.90 16.69
N LEU A 11 -3.97 -30.00 17.32
CA LEU A 11 -3.54 -28.72 16.76
C LEU A 11 -2.42 -28.97 15.72
N PRO A 12 -2.56 -28.53 14.46
CA PRO A 12 -1.43 -28.50 13.55
C PRO A 12 -0.54 -27.30 13.89
N LEU A 13 0.71 -27.59 14.25
CA LEU A 13 1.83 -26.66 14.22
C LEU A 13 2.03 -26.18 12.78
N LEU A 14 1.58 -24.96 12.47
CA LEU A 14 2.02 -24.26 11.28
C LEU A 14 3.41 -23.69 11.55
N ALA A 15 4.42 -24.46 11.17
CA ALA A 15 5.77 -23.96 10.95
C ALA A 15 5.73 -23.04 9.73
N GLY A 16 5.57 -21.74 9.96
CA GLY A 16 5.78 -20.71 8.96
C GLY A 16 7.26 -20.64 8.62
N TYR A 17 7.60 -21.03 7.39
CA TYR A 17 8.89 -20.78 6.79
C TYR A 17 9.07 -19.26 6.66
N VAL A 18 10.02 -18.69 7.41
CA VAL A 18 10.45 -17.30 7.23
C VAL A 18 11.33 -17.26 5.99
N LEU A 19 10.75 -16.83 4.87
CA LEU A 19 11.52 -16.26 3.76
C LEU A 19 11.72 -14.79 4.09
N ASP A 20 12.97 -14.40 4.35
CA ASP A 20 13.36 -13.01 4.57
C ASP A 20 13.13 -12.18 3.29
N SER A 21 12.00 -11.48 3.22
CA SER A 21 11.79 -10.37 2.29
C SER A 21 12.14 -9.06 3.00
N VAL A 22 13.42 -8.69 2.93
CA VAL A 22 13.89 -7.34 3.28
C VAL A 22 13.10 -6.34 2.44
N THR A 23 12.29 -5.50 3.09
CA THR A 23 11.30 -4.50 2.61
C THR A 23 9.81 -4.87 2.62
N GLY A 24 9.41 -6.15 2.71
CA GLY A 24 7.99 -6.56 2.74
C GLY A 24 7.31 -6.45 4.12
N GLY A 25 8.07 -6.65 5.20
CA GLY A 25 7.48 -6.83 6.56
C GLY A 25 6.81 -5.60 7.18
N THR A 26 7.05 -4.38 6.67
CA THR A 26 6.42 -3.16 7.19
C THR A 26 5.08 -2.88 6.52
N TYR A 27 4.91 -3.25 5.25
CA TYR A 27 3.70 -2.92 4.50
C TYR A 27 2.54 -3.85 4.88
N ASP A 28 2.80 -5.15 4.93
CA ASP A 28 1.83 -6.16 5.34
C ASP A 28 1.32 -5.93 6.77
N SER A 29 2.19 -5.50 7.69
CA SER A 29 1.79 -5.25 9.08
C SER A 29 0.80 -4.09 9.21
N HIS A 30 0.95 -3.03 8.43
CA HIS A 30 -0.02 -1.93 8.40
C HIS A 30 -1.34 -2.32 7.73
N LEU A 31 -1.30 -3.09 6.64
CA LEU A 31 -2.52 -3.59 5.99
C LEU A 31 -3.33 -4.50 6.91
N ASN A 32 -2.64 -5.36 7.68
CA ASN A 32 -3.25 -6.20 8.71
C ASN A 32 -3.80 -5.38 9.89
N SER A 33 -3.14 -4.26 10.24
CA SER A 33 -3.65 -3.33 11.25
C SER A 33 -5.01 -2.77 10.83
N VAL A 34 -5.17 -2.36 9.57
CA VAL A 34 -6.46 -1.83 9.10
C VAL A 34 -7.55 -2.91 9.11
N ASP A 35 -7.24 -4.15 8.72
CA ASP A 35 -8.22 -5.26 8.82
C ASP A 35 -8.64 -5.52 10.27
N THR A 36 -7.68 -5.44 11.20
CA THR A 36 -7.95 -5.54 12.65
C THR A 36 -8.86 -4.41 13.13
N ASP A 37 -8.57 -3.16 12.75
CA ASP A 37 -9.37 -1.99 13.11
C ASP A 37 -10.81 -2.07 12.55
N LEU A 38 -10.98 -2.59 11.33
CA LEU A 38 -12.29 -2.80 10.70
C LEU A 38 -13.12 -3.86 11.44
N VAL A 39 -12.49 -4.98 11.85
CA VAL A 39 -13.14 -6.02 12.66
C VAL A 39 -13.52 -5.49 14.04
N GLU A 40 -12.64 -4.70 14.66
CA GLU A 40 -12.95 -4.09 15.95
C GLU A 40 -14.13 -3.13 15.85
N LEU A 41 -14.20 -2.33 14.78
CA LEU A 41 -15.35 -1.46 14.55
C LEU A 41 -16.65 -2.27 14.36
N ASP A 42 -16.64 -3.37 13.60
CA ASP A 42 -17.84 -4.23 13.45
C ASP A 42 -18.33 -4.74 14.81
N TYR A 43 -17.39 -5.13 15.69
CA TYR A 43 -17.70 -5.54 17.05
C TYR A 43 -18.38 -4.41 17.84
N LYS A 44 -17.85 -3.17 17.79
CA LYS A 44 -18.47 -2.02 18.48
C LYS A 44 -19.88 -1.70 17.96
N ILE A 45 -20.10 -1.81 16.65
CA ILE A 45 -21.43 -1.61 16.07
C ILE A 45 -22.39 -2.74 16.49
N SER A 46 -21.89 -3.98 16.59
CA SER A 46 -22.69 -5.12 17.06
C SER A 46 -23.15 -4.96 18.52
N GLU A 47 -22.34 -4.32 19.35
CA GLU A 47 -22.68 -4.00 20.74
C GLU A 47 -23.85 -2.99 20.78
N LEU A 48 -23.81 -1.93 19.98
CA LEU A 48 -24.92 -0.98 19.82
C LEU A 48 -26.19 -1.65 19.25
N GLN A 49 -26.02 -2.57 18.30
CA GLN A 49 -27.10 -3.36 17.72
C GLN A 49 -27.78 -4.26 18.76
N TRP A 50 -27.00 -4.83 19.67
CA TRP A 50 -27.53 -5.63 20.78
C TRP A 50 -28.27 -4.77 21.80
N LEU A 51 -27.71 -3.61 22.17
CA LEU A 51 -28.34 -2.66 23.11
C LEU A 51 -29.69 -2.16 22.60
N SER A 52 -29.78 -1.80 21.32
CA SER A 52 -31.04 -1.39 20.70
C SER A 52 -32.09 -2.49 20.72
N ARG A 53 -31.69 -3.75 20.53
CA ARG A 53 -32.60 -4.88 20.65
C ARG A 53 -33.14 -5.05 22.06
N ILE A 54 -32.30 -4.99 23.10
CA ILE A 54 -32.75 -5.21 24.49
C ILE A 54 -33.56 -4.04 25.05
N ASN A 55 -33.33 -2.82 24.56
CA ASN A 55 -34.09 -1.63 24.96
C ASN A 55 -35.35 -1.42 24.10
N GLY A 56 -35.57 -2.24 23.06
CA GLY A 56 -36.74 -2.14 22.19
C GLY A 56 -36.67 -1.01 21.16
N HIS A 57 -35.49 -0.43 20.92
CA HIS A 57 -35.27 0.66 19.96
C HIS A 57 -35.05 0.09 18.55
N TYR A 58 -36.13 -0.28 17.87
CA TYR A 58 -36.07 -0.99 16.58
C TYR A 58 -35.38 -0.18 15.47
N ASP A 59 -35.63 1.13 15.40
CA ASP A 59 -35.03 2.00 14.38
C ASP A 59 -33.50 2.08 14.54
N VAL A 60 -33.02 2.20 15.78
CA VAL A 60 -31.58 2.15 16.10
C VAL A 60 -30.98 0.80 15.71
N HIS A 61 -31.70 -0.29 15.96
CA HIS A 61 -31.25 -1.64 15.59
C HIS A 61 -31.06 -1.79 14.08
N GLN A 62 -32.03 -1.31 13.28
CA GLN A 62 -31.97 -1.33 11.81
C GLN A 62 -30.84 -0.44 11.27
N LEU A 63 -30.61 0.72 11.89
CA LEU A 63 -29.46 1.56 11.54
C LEU A 63 -28.13 0.85 11.81
N CYS A 64 -28.01 0.14 12.93
CA CYS A 64 -26.80 -0.64 13.25
C CYS A 64 -26.59 -1.77 12.24
N GLU A 65 -27.64 -2.52 11.89
CA GLU A 65 -27.58 -3.56 10.85
C GLU A 65 -27.07 -3.00 9.51
N SER A 66 -27.66 -1.89 9.07
CA SER A 66 -27.28 -1.23 7.81
C SER A 66 -25.86 -0.64 7.85
N ALA A 67 -25.39 -0.18 9.02
CA ALA A 67 -24.02 0.30 9.22
C ALA A 67 -23.01 -0.85 9.07
N ARG A 68 -23.30 -2.00 9.70
CA ARG A 68 -22.46 -3.21 9.59
C ARG A 68 -22.40 -3.75 8.17
N ASP A 69 -23.53 -3.81 7.46
CA ASP A 69 -23.55 -4.20 6.05
C ASP A 69 -22.65 -3.31 5.19
N SER A 70 -22.62 -2.01 5.48
CA SER A 70 -21.76 -1.06 4.78
C SER A 70 -20.29 -1.30 5.15
N LEU A 71 -19.99 -1.52 6.44
CA LEU A 71 -18.64 -1.81 6.92
C LEU A 71 -18.07 -3.12 6.34
N GLN A 72 -18.87 -4.18 6.28
CA GLN A 72 -18.45 -5.48 5.73
C GLN A 72 -18.11 -5.39 4.23
N LYS A 73 -18.82 -4.53 3.48
CA LYS A 73 -18.48 -4.25 2.08
C LYS A 73 -17.17 -3.47 1.98
N ALA A 74 -16.94 -2.49 2.86
CA ALA A 74 -15.66 -1.80 2.95
C ALA A 74 -14.52 -2.77 3.29
N GLN A 75 -14.74 -3.69 4.24
CA GLN A 75 -13.76 -4.73 4.60
C GLN A 75 -13.46 -5.68 3.44
N SER A 76 -14.50 -6.12 2.71
CA SER A 76 -14.30 -6.96 1.53
C SER A 76 -13.50 -6.25 0.43
N ALA A 77 -13.78 -4.96 0.20
CA ALA A 77 -12.99 -4.14 -0.71
C ALA A 77 -11.55 -3.95 -0.22
N TRP A 78 -11.35 -3.79 1.10
CA TRP A 78 -10.03 -3.70 1.72
C TRP A 78 -9.21 -4.98 1.56
N GLN A 79 -9.82 -6.15 1.70
CA GLN A 79 -9.15 -7.43 1.47
C GLN A 79 -8.67 -7.59 0.02
N ASN A 80 -9.40 -7.03 -0.94
CA ASN A 80 -8.94 -6.95 -2.32
C ASN A 80 -7.74 -6.02 -2.49
N VAL A 81 -7.67 -4.92 -1.73
CA VAL A 81 -6.49 -4.04 -1.67
C VAL A 81 -5.30 -4.79 -1.11
N ALA A 82 -5.44 -5.42 0.05
CA ALA A 82 -4.36 -6.13 0.71
C ALA A 82 -3.81 -7.27 -0.15
N SER A 83 -4.68 -8.05 -0.80
CA SER A 83 -4.27 -9.15 -1.68
C SER A 83 -3.64 -8.68 -3.00
N SER A 84 -4.12 -7.57 -3.58
CA SER A 84 -3.63 -7.08 -4.87
C SER A 84 -2.38 -6.21 -4.77
N TYR A 85 -2.21 -5.53 -3.63
CA TYR A 85 -1.20 -4.48 -3.44
C TYR A 85 -0.33 -4.66 -2.19
N GLY A 86 -0.37 -5.81 -1.52
CA GLY A 86 0.42 -6.09 -0.30
C GLY A 86 1.90 -5.70 -0.43
N ASP A 87 2.53 -6.11 -1.53
CA ASP A 87 3.94 -5.81 -1.81
C ASP A 87 4.20 -4.35 -2.25
N LYS A 88 3.16 -3.63 -2.70
CA LYS A 88 3.25 -2.32 -3.38
C LYS A 88 2.06 -1.42 -3.04
N PRO A 89 1.82 -1.09 -1.76
CA PRO A 89 0.58 -0.45 -1.33
C PRO A 89 0.43 1.00 -1.83
N TRP A 90 1.54 1.66 -2.21
CA TRP A 90 1.48 3.00 -2.86
C TRP A 90 0.76 3.00 -4.21
N LEU A 91 0.52 1.83 -4.82
CA LEU A 91 -0.29 1.70 -6.05
C LEU A 91 -1.79 1.56 -5.75
N ALA A 92 -2.16 1.25 -4.51
CA ALA A 92 -3.55 1.03 -4.14
C ALA A 92 -4.39 2.32 -4.17
N SER A 93 -3.75 3.48 -4.00
CA SER A 93 -4.38 4.79 -3.99
C SER A 93 -5.04 5.18 -5.33
N ASP A 94 -4.59 4.58 -6.44
CA ASP A 94 -5.14 4.79 -7.79
C ASP A 94 -6.07 3.62 -8.23
N SER A 95 -6.37 2.69 -7.32
CA SER A 95 -7.15 1.49 -7.63
C SER A 95 -8.67 1.73 -7.56
N ALA A 96 -9.44 0.91 -8.29
CA ALA A 96 -10.89 0.86 -8.16
C ALA A 96 -11.34 0.37 -6.77
N TYR A 97 -10.50 -0.41 -6.08
CA TYR A 97 -10.81 -0.88 -4.73
C TYR A 97 -10.81 0.27 -3.71
N LYS A 98 -9.95 1.29 -3.86
CA LYS A 98 -10.02 2.50 -3.02
C LYS A 98 -11.40 3.16 -3.10
N ALA A 99 -11.92 3.36 -4.31
CA ALA A 99 -13.23 4.00 -4.49
C ALA A 99 -14.33 3.20 -3.78
N SER A 100 -14.28 1.86 -3.88
CA SER A 100 -15.22 0.98 -3.19
C SER A 100 -15.07 1.02 -1.67
N VAL A 101 -13.84 1.06 -1.15
CA VAL A 101 -13.59 1.26 0.29
C VAL A 101 -14.17 2.59 0.75
N GLU A 102 -13.86 3.70 0.07
CA GLU A 102 -14.32 5.05 0.44
C GLU A 102 -15.84 5.18 0.39
N GLU A 103 -16.49 4.64 -0.64
CA GLU A 103 -17.96 4.64 -0.77
C GLU A 103 -18.62 3.91 0.41
N HIS A 104 -18.19 2.69 0.69
CA HIS A 104 -18.79 1.87 1.74
C HIS A 104 -18.43 2.38 3.14
N TRP A 105 -17.22 2.91 3.33
CA TRP A 105 -16.80 3.57 4.55
C TRP A 105 -17.63 4.82 4.86
N TYR A 106 -17.87 5.67 3.85
CA TYR A 106 -18.74 6.84 3.98
C TYR A 106 -20.19 6.44 4.31
N SER A 107 -20.68 5.40 3.64
CA SER A 107 -22.01 4.84 3.87
C SER A 107 -22.19 4.30 5.29
N CYS A 108 -21.14 3.68 5.86
CA CYS A 108 -21.09 3.26 7.26
C CYS A 108 -21.12 4.48 8.21
N GLY A 109 -20.21 5.44 8.01
CA GLY A 109 -20.12 6.65 8.84
C GLY A 109 -21.42 7.45 8.88
N THR A 110 -22.10 7.61 7.74
CA THR A 110 -23.40 8.30 7.69
C THR A 110 -24.44 7.63 8.58
N LYS A 111 -24.46 6.29 8.63
CA LYS A 111 -25.42 5.55 9.48
C LYS A 111 -25.03 5.62 10.96
N LEU A 112 -23.74 5.63 11.26
CA LEU A 112 -23.24 5.87 12.62
C LEU A 112 -23.67 7.25 13.14
N GLU A 113 -23.55 8.30 12.33
CA GLU A 113 -24.04 9.63 12.68
C GLU A 113 -25.54 9.64 12.97
N MET A 114 -26.34 8.92 12.17
CA MET A 114 -27.77 8.74 12.43
C MET A 114 -28.05 8.01 13.75
N ILE A 115 -27.25 7.00 14.11
CA ILE A 115 -27.36 6.30 15.39
C ILE A 115 -27.03 7.25 16.54
N TYR A 116 -25.93 7.98 16.45
CA TYR A 116 -25.46 8.86 17.53
C TYR A 116 -26.40 10.04 17.77
N GLY A 117 -27.05 10.54 16.71
CA GLY A 117 -28.05 11.60 16.79
C GLY A 117 -29.48 11.12 17.13
N HIS A 118 -29.70 9.81 17.30
CA HIS A 118 -31.03 9.28 17.55
C HIS A 118 -31.54 9.68 18.95
N PRO A 119 -32.80 10.09 19.13
CA PRO A 119 -33.33 10.52 20.43
C PRO A 119 -33.15 9.50 21.56
N ASP A 120 -33.31 8.22 21.25
CA ASP A 120 -33.13 7.13 22.22
C ASP A 120 -31.67 6.85 22.62
N VAL A 121 -30.71 7.42 21.90
CA VAL A 121 -29.27 7.22 22.07
C VAL A 121 -28.61 8.48 22.62
N LEU A 122 -29.00 9.65 22.11
CA LEU A 122 -28.40 10.95 22.41
C LEU A 122 -28.75 11.39 23.84
N PRO A 123 -27.75 11.55 24.75
CA PRO A 123 -28.02 11.91 26.15
C PRO A 123 -28.78 13.23 26.30
N GLU A 124 -28.50 14.21 25.43
CA GLU A 124 -29.14 15.54 25.43
C GLU A 124 -30.65 15.48 25.16
N SER A 125 -31.11 14.42 24.47
CA SER A 125 -32.53 14.19 24.17
C SER A 125 -33.22 13.27 25.17
N GLY A 126 -32.55 12.90 26.27
CA GLY A 126 -33.06 11.91 27.23
C GLY A 126 -32.82 10.47 26.81
N GLY A 127 -31.85 10.23 25.93
CA GLY A 127 -31.46 8.90 25.47
C GLY A 127 -31.08 7.95 26.61
N HIS A 128 -31.21 6.65 26.35
CA HIS A 128 -31.04 5.63 27.38
C HIS A 128 -29.58 5.57 27.87
N PRO A 129 -29.30 5.60 29.19
CA PRO A 129 -27.93 5.70 29.73
C PRO A 129 -26.98 4.59 29.28
N SER A 130 -27.51 3.41 28.92
CA SER A 130 -26.69 2.28 28.46
C SER A 130 -25.92 2.55 27.16
N TYR A 131 -26.28 3.58 26.39
CA TYR A 131 -25.60 3.91 25.14
C TYR A 131 -24.34 4.76 25.33
N TYR A 132 -24.17 5.40 26.48
CA TYR A 132 -23.12 6.41 26.65
C TYR A 132 -21.71 5.86 26.37
N GLU A 133 -21.27 4.84 27.12
CA GLU A 133 -19.94 4.24 26.96
C GLU A 133 -19.76 3.55 25.58
N PRO A 134 -20.71 2.71 25.11
CA PRO A 134 -20.56 2.03 23.82
C PRO A 134 -20.50 2.99 22.62
N VAL A 135 -21.22 4.12 22.68
CA VAL A 135 -21.16 5.15 21.63
C VAL A 135 -19.79 5.81 21.60
N GLN A 136 -19.21 6.18 22.76
CA GLN A 136 -17.88 6.79 22.79
C GLN A 136 -16.83 5.81 22.26
N SER A 137 -16.85 4.55 22.73
CA SER A 137 -15.93 3.53 22.24
C SER A 137 -16.06 3.31 20.73
N CYS A 138 -17.28 3.30 20.19
CA CYS A 138 -17.50 3.15 18.75
C CYS A 138 -16.97 4.34 17.94
N LYS A 139 -17.15 5.58 18.44
CA LYS A 139 -16.61 6.80 17.80
C LYS A 139 -15.08 6.78 17.77
N GLU A 140 -14.44 6.43 18.88
CA GLU A 140 -12.99 6.36 18.97
C GLU A 140 -12.42 5.32 17.99
N THR A 141 -13.00 4.11 17.93
CA THR A 141 -12.60 3.08 16.98
C THR A 141 -12.82 3.51 15.53
N TYR A 142 -13.92 4.22 15.23
CA TYR A 142 -14.18 4.74 13.88
C TYR A 142 -13.09 5.74 13.45
N GLU A 143 -12.69 6.67 14.31
CA GLU A 143 -11.64 7.64 14.03
C GLU A 143 -10.26 6.99 13.85
N ILE A 144 -9.93 5.99 14.67
CA ILE A 144 -8.70 5.18 14.53
C ILE A 144 -8.69 4.52 13.15
N CYS A 145 -9.75 3.80 12.80
CA CYS A 145 -9.84 3.11 11.52
C CYS A 145 -9.80 4.10 10.34
N GLN A 146 -10.47 5.25 10.44
CA GLN A 146 -10.41 6.31 9.43
C GLN A 146 -8.98 6.82 9.22
N SER A 147 -8.23 7.04 10.30
CA SER A 147 -6.84 7.45 10.26
C SER A 147 -5.95 6.38 9.61
N SER A 148 -6.12 5.13 10.02
CA SER A 148 -5.41 3.97 9.47
C SER A 148 -5.62 3.82 7.95
N ILE A 149 -6.87 3.91 7.48
CA ILE A 149 -7.20 3.87 6.05
C ILE A 149 -6.56 5.04 5.29
N LYS A 150 -6.71 6.27 5.81
CA LYS A 150 -6.14 7.48 5.18
C LYS A 150 -4.60 7.42 5.08
N HIS A 151 -3.94 6.84 6.08
CA HIS A 151 -2.49 6.70 6.07
C HIS A 151 -2.01 5.88 4.87
N ILE A 152 -2.70 4.78 4.55
CA ILE A 152 -2.38 3.92 3.40
C ILE A 152 -2.57 4.66 2.08
N TRP A 153 -3.61 5.47 1.94
CA TRP A 153 -3.84 6.28 0.74
C TRP A 153 -2.79 7.34 0.48
N ASN A 154 -2.09 7.77 1.53
CA ASN A 154 -1.05 8.78 1.45
C ASN A 154 0.36 8.18 1.33
N TRP A 155 0.50 6.86 1.18
CA TRP A 155 1.81 6.25 1.07
C TRP A 155 2.52 6.68 -0.21
N GLN A 156 3.72 7.20 -0.05
CA GLN A 156 4.57 7.56 -1.17
C GLN A 156 5.33 6.33 -1.68
N ALA A 157 5.45 6.22 -3.01
CA ALA A 157 6.29 5.23 -3.62
C ALA A 157 7.75 5.38 -3.12
N PRO A 158 8.45 4.27 -2.81
CA PRO A 158 9.87 4.33 -2.48
C PRO A 158 10.65 4.90 -3.66
N LYS A 159 11.76 5.58 -3.37
CA LYS A 159 12.68 6.03 -4.42
C LYS A 159 13.25 4.79 -5.13
N PRO A 160 13.31 4.78 -6.47
CA PRO A 160 13.85 3.65 -7.21
C PRO A 160 15.32 3.42 -6.82
N VAL A 161 15.72 2.15 -6.80
CA VAL A 161 17.09 1.72 -6.50
C VAL A 161 17.74 1.08 -7.74
N PRO A 162 19.06 1.24 -7.93
CA PRO A 162 19.81 0.55 -8.97
C PRO A 162 19.64 -0.97 -8.88
N SER A 163 19.30 -1.65 -9.98
CA SER A 163 19.25 -3.11 -9.99
C SER A 163 20.65 -3.74 -9.87
N GLY A 164 20.94 -4.40 -8.74
CA GLY A 164 22.28 -4.92 -8.41
C GLY A 164 22.87 -5.95 -9.40
N SER A 165 22.02 -6.59 -10.19
CA SER A 165 22.41 -7.56 -11.23
C SER A 165 23.01 -6.92 -12.48
N TYR A 166 22.72 -5.63 -12.75
CA TYR A 166 23.38 -4.87 -13.82
C TYR A 166 24.76 -4.38 -13.37
N TYR A 167 24.85 -3.85 -12.15
CA TYR A 167 26.08 -3.30 -11.57
C TYR A 167 27.24 -4.31 -11.49
N LYS A 168 26.95 -5.58 -11.16
CA LYS A 168 27.98 -6.64 -11.05
C LYS A 168 28.54 -7.12 -12.39
N ARG A 169 27.83 -6.95 -13.51
CA ARG A 169 28.34 -7.34 -14.84
C ARG A 169 29.38 -6.37 -15.39
N GLN A 170 29.34 -5.10 -14.99
CA GLN A 170 30.18 -4.03 -15.56
C GLN A 170 31.62 -3.99 -15.02
N THR A 171 31.87 -4.33 -13.75
CA THR A 171 33.25 -4.26 -13.21
C THR A 171 34.21 -5.25 -13.88
N LYS A 172 33.67 -6.27 -14.56
CA LYS A 172 34.44 -7.24 -15.35
C LYS A 172 34.71 -6.79 -16.79
N ALA A 173 33.85 -5.95 -17.38
CA ALA A 173 34.00 -5.45 -18.75
C ALA A 173 34.97 -4.26 -18.87
N ARG A 174 35.19 -3.49 -17.79
CA ARG A 174 36.06 -2.29 -17.78
C ARG A 174 37.57 -2.55 -17.87
N ARG A 175 38.05 -3.81 -17.94
CA ARG A 175 39.50 -4.11 -17.92
C ARG A 175 40.15 -4.31 -19.30
N ASP A 176 39.40 -4.30 -20.40
CA ASP A 176 39.90 -4.89 -21.66
C ASP A 176 39.77 -4.04 -22.93
N SER A 177 39.82 -2.70 -22.85
CA SER A 177 39.80 -1.88 -24.07
C SER A 177 40.75 -0.70 -24.02
N GLY A 178 41.92 -0.89 -24.63
CA GLY A 178 42.91 0.16 -24.91
C GLY A 178 42.72 0.77 -26.29
N SER A 179 42.82 2.11 -26.34
CA SER A 179 43.26 3.05 -27.41
C SER A 179 42.71 2.86 -28.86
N THR A 180 42.34 3.87 -29.66
CA THR A 180 42.93 5.20 -29.89
C THR A 180 41.97 6.05 -30.78
N GLU A 181 42.18 7.38 -30.79
CA GLU A 181 41.83 8.40 -31.82
C GLU A 181 40.45 9.12 -31.77
N LEU A 182 40.52 10.42 -31.40
CA LEU A 182 39.64 11.56 -31.72
C LEU A 182 38.15 11.56 -31.30
N SER A 183 37.78 10.77 -30.30
CA SER A 183 36.64 11.09 -29.44
C SER A 183 37.17 11.60 -28.10
N GLN A 184 36.55 12.65 -27.55
CA GLN A 184 36.89 13.20 -26.22
C GLN A 184 36.79 12.15 -25.09
N CYS A 185 36.20 10.99 -25.39
CA CYS A 185 36.06 9.83 -24.52
C CYS A 185 36.56 8.55 -25.20
N PRO A 186 36.95 7.51 -24.43
CA PRO A 186 37.23 6.17 -24.93
C PRO A 186 36.09 5.60 -25.80
N SER A 187 36.41 4.58 -26.62
CA SER A 187 35.41 3.91 -27.45
C SER A 187 34.28 3.32 -26.59
N GLY A 188 33.04 3.60 -26.97
CA GLY A 188 31.84 3.18 -26.23
C GLY A 188 31.33 4.18 -25.19
N GLU A 189 32.06 5.26 -24.92
CA GLU A 189 31.65 6.32 -24.00
C GLU A 189 31.28 7.61 -24.74
N THR A 190 30.33 8.35 -24.18
CA THR A 190 29.84 9.63 -24.70
C THR A 190 30.33 10.76 -23.81
N ALA A 191 30.83 11.85 -24.40
CA ALA A 191 31.23 13.06 -23.69
C ALA A 191 29.99 13.86 -23.27
N CYS A 192 29.64 13.76 -21.98
CA CYS A 192 28.53 14.47 -21.36
C CYS A 192 29.03 15.68 -20.55
N PRO A 193 28.46 16.88 -20.74
CA PRO A 193 28.77 18.02 -19.88
C PRO A 193 28.40 17.71 -18.43
N ILE A 194 29.31 18.03 -17.51
CA ILE A 194 29.10 17.82 -16.06
C ILE A 194 27.90 18.64 -15.56
N SER A 195 27.67 19.80 -16.16
CA SER A 195 26.43 20.58 -16.00
C SER A 195 26.11 21.36 -17.28
N PRO A 196 24.88 21.86 -17.45
CA PRO A 196 24.49 22.66 -18.63
C PRO A 196 25.36 23.90 -18.86
N HIS A 197 26.07 24.36 -17.84
CA HIS A 197 26.91 25.56 -17.88
C HIS A 197 28.41 25.27 -17.68
N SER A 198 28.81 24.00 -17.54
CA SER A 198 30.22 23.65 -17.35
C SER A 198 30.96 23.55 -18.67
N THR A 199 32.22 24.00 -18.69
CA THR A 199 33.15 23.74 -19.79
C THR A 199 33.80 22.36 -19.72
N GLY A 200 33.60 21.63 -18.61
CA GLY A 200 34.10 20.27 -18.41
C GLY A 200 33.11 19.20 -18.88
N PHE A 201 33.64 18.05 -19.28
CA PHE A 201 32.86 16.88 -19.67
C PHE A 201 33.31 15.66 -18.86
N GLU A 202 32.38 14.74 -18.66
CA GLU A 202 32.62 13.39 -18.16
C GLU A 202 32.30 12.38 -19.26
N CYS A 203 33.00 11.25 -19.23
CA CYS A 203 32.80 10.18 -20.20
C CYS A 203 31.86 9.13 -19.59
N ILE A 204 30.69 8.97 -20.21
CA ILE A 204 29.62 8.11 -19.70
C ILE A 204 29.30 7.04 -20.73
N ASP A 205 29.20 5.79 -20.30
CA ASP A 205 28.56 4.73 -21.09
C ASP A 205 27.04 4.89 -21.03
N VAL A 206 26.49 5.67 -21.95
CA VAL A 206 25.05 5.94 -22.05
C VAL A 206 24.21 4.69 -22.38
N GLN A 207 24.84 3.56 -22.73
CA GLN A 207 24.11 2.32 -22.96
C GLN A 207 23.70 1.63 -21.66
N SER A 208 24.31 2.01 -20.54
CA SER A 208 24.20 1.28 -19.28
C SER A 208 24.20 2.17 -18.02
N GLU A 209 24.54 3.44 -18.13
CA GLU A 209 24.47 4.39 -17.02
C GLU A 209 23.02 4.81 -16.71
N LEU A 210 22.66 4.80 -15.42
CA LEU A 210 21.29 5.02 -14.96
C LEU A 210 20.84 6.48 -15.10
N THR A 211 21.74 7.42 -14.83
CA THR A 211 21.43 8.85 -14.79
C THR A 211 21.68 9.56 -16.13
N SER A 212 22.08 8.81 -17.16
CA SER A 212 22.31 9.31 -18.52
C SER A 212 22.07 8.19 -19.53
N CYS A 213 20.94 7.50 -19.37
CA CYS A 213 20.57 6.37 -20.21
C CYS A 213 20.11 6.85 -21.57
N GLY A 214 20.69 6.30 -22.64
CA GLY A 214 20.38 6.65 -24.03
C GLY A 214 21.04 7.94 -24.53
N GLY A 215 21.60 8.76 -23.64
CA GLY A 215 22.29 10.00 -23.99
C GLY A 215 22.54 10.88 -22.77
N CYS A 216 23.18 12.04 -22.98
CA CYS A 216 23.49 12.96 -21.89
C CYS A 216 22.23 13.67 -21.40
N VAL A 217 21.87 13.47 -20.12
CA VAL A 217 20.71 14.14 -19.52
C VAL A 217 20.89 15.66 -19.49
N SER A 218 22.11 16.17 -19.28
CA SER A 218 22.40 17.61 -19.31
C SER A 218 22.17 18.27 -20.68
N LYS A 219 22.13 17.47 -21.75
CA LYS A 219 21.80 17.90 -23.12
C LYS A 219 20.36 17.56 -23.53
N HIS A 220 19.58 16.91 -22.66
CA HIS A 220 18.26 16.35 -22.98
C HIS A 220 18.32 15.29 -24.11
N GLU A 221 19.44 14.59 -24.24
CA GLU A 221 19.64 13.52 -25.24
C GLU A 221 19.36 12.13 -24.67
N GLY A 222 19.24 12.01 -23.35
CA GLY A 222 18.90 10.79 -22.64
C GLY A 222 18.05 11.07 -21.41
N GLU A 223 17.78 10.02 -20.65
CA GLU A 223 16.90 10.04 -19.48
C GLU A 223 17.61 9.50 -18.23
N ASN A 224 17.15 9.97 -17.08
CA ASN A 224 17.56 9.46 -15.79
C ASN A 224 16.55 8.40 -15.35
N CYS A 225 16.93 7.12 -15.42
CA CYS A 225 16.06 6.00 -15.06
C CYS A 225 15.67 6.01 -13.57
N MET A 226 16.36 6.79 -12.73
CA MET A 226 15.99 7.00 -11.33
C MET A 226 14.75 7.90 -11.17
N ASP A 227 14.29 8.55 -12.24
CA ASP A 227 13.09 9.38 -12.22
C ASP A 227 11.81 8.58 -12.54
N ILE A 228 11.94 7.26 -12.77
CA ILE A 228 10.79 6.37 -12.99
C ILE A 228 10.06 6.14 -11.66
N VAL A 229 8.97 6.88 -11.48
CA VAL A 229 8.12 6.80 -10.30
C VAL A 229 7.51 5.41 -10.16
N GLY A 230 7.56 4.86 -8.94
CA GLY A 230 6.89 3.59 -8.60
C GLY A 230 7.63 2.32 -9.01
N ALA A 231 8.81 2.42 -9.63
CA ALA A 231 9.62 1.26 -9.98
C ALA A 231 10.40 0.73 -8.76
N ALA A 232 10.17 -0.54 -8.40
CA ALA A 232 10.92 -1.21 -7.33
C ALA A 232 12.43 -1.38 -7.66
N GLY A 233 12.78 -1.39 -8.94
CA GLY A 233 14.16 -1.41 -9.41
C GLY A 233 14.27 -0.94 -10.85
N VAL A 234 15.33 -0.19 -11.14
CA VAL A 234 15.57 0.40 -12.45
C VAL A 234 16.94 0.00 -12.99
N GLY A 235 17.07 0.03 -14.31
CA GLY A 235 18.27 -0.31 -15.07
C GLY A 235 18.32 0.49 -16.36
N CYS A 236 19.51 0.67 -16.91
CA CYS A 236 19.68 1.11 -18.29
C CYS A 236 20.17 -0.09 -19.11
N HIS A 237 19.46 -0.40 -20.19
CA HIS A 237 19.82 -1.49 -21.09
C HIS A 237 19.77 -1.03 -22.53
N LEU A 238 20.93 -1.04 -23.21
CA LEU A 238 21.07 -0.62 -24.60
C LEU A 238 20.51 0.78 -24.83
N GLY A 239 20.80 1.69 -23.88
CA GLY A 239 20.38 3.09 -23.94
C GLY A 239 18.88 3.31 -23.71
N LYS A 240 18.20 2.34 -23.09
CA LYS A 240 16.78 2.48 -22.71
C LYS A 240 16.58 2.14 -21.24
N CYS A 241 15.78 2.93 -20.56
CA CYS A 241 15.41 2.60 -19.21
C CYS A 241 14.53 1.35 -19.16
N VAL A 242 14.90 0.43 -18.28
CA VAL A 242 14.15 -0.77 -17.98
C VAL A 242 13.81 -0.76 -16.49
N SER A 243 12.59 -1.17 -16.15
CA SER A 243 12.20 -1.38 -14.76
C SER A 243 11.82 -2.84 -14.54
N SER A 244 12.06 -3.35 -13.35
CA SER A 244 11.65 -4.70 -12.94
C SER A 244 10.12 -4.88 -12.87
N GLN A 245 9.34 -3.83 -13.18
CA GLN A 245 7.92 -3.74 -12.88
C GLN A 245 7.04 -3.58 -14.14
N PHE A 246 7.59 -3.13 -15.27
CA PHE A 246 6.81 -2.89 -16.49
C PHE A 246 6.63 -4.11 -17.41
N CYS A 247 7.09 -5.30 -17.01
CA CYS A 247 7.01 -6.49 -17.88
C CYS A 247 5.69 -7.28 -17.80
N ILE A 248 4.65 -6.84 -17.06
CA ILE A 248 3.43 -7.68 -16.86
C ILE A 248 2.12 -7.10 -17.44
N ILE A 249 1.97 -5.79 -17.69
CA ILE A 249 0.64 -5.23 -18.09
C ILE A 249 0.48 -4.96 -19.60
N ARG A 250 1.34 -5.50 -20.48
CA ARG A 250 1.01 -5.56 -21.93
C ARG A 250 1.48 -6.85 -22.59
N MET A 251 0.92 -7.97 -22.13
CA MET A 251 0.72 -9.14 -22.99
C MET A 251 -0.64 -9.77 -22.67
N ASN A 252 -1.69 -9.18 -23.22
CA ASN A 252 -2.83 -9.90 -23.79
C ASN A 252 -3.57 -8.90 -24.68
N GLY A 253 -3.54 -9.19 -25.99
CA GLY A 253 -4.42 -8.57 -26.98
C GLY A 253 -5.81 -9.16 -26.93
#